data_AF-A0A2A2VE54-F1
#
_entry.id   AF-A0A2A2VE54-F1
#
_cell.length_a   1.000
_cell.length_b   1.000
_cell.length_c   1.000
_cell.angle_alpha   90.00
_cell.angle_beta   90.00
_cell.angle_gamma   90.00
#
_symmetry.space_group_name_H-M   'P 1'
#
loop_
_entity.id
_entity.type
_entity.pdbx_description
1 polymer ?
#
loop_
_entity_poly.entity_id
_entity_poly.type
_entity_poly.pdbx_seq_one_letter_code
_entity_poly.pdbx_strand_id
1 'polypeptide(L)'
;MFALASLIFQFLGGPVAKGLIDAYNLHLKATTTDKQTAANLAGQEIAAQVAETNAITQLKIAQIGHPWEPEKLAMYITLIYYAKCIVWDKVLGLGTTDVVAGPIAIWAGLIMSFYFTKRGAENVSTIISAIRK
;
A
#
# COMPACT_ATOMS: atom_id res chain seq x y z
N MET A 1 17.71 -15.85 -16.77
CA MET A 1 18.05 -14.92 -15.67
C MET A 1 17.86 -13.43 -16.02
N PHE A 2 18.01 -12.99 -17.27
CA PHE A 2 17.80 -11.57 -17.66
C PHE A 2 16.34 -11.08 -17.66
N ALA A 3 15.36 -11.95 -17.90
CA ALA A 3 13.94 -11.55 -17.99
C ALA A 3 13.32 -11.16 -16.64
N LEU A 4 13.79 -11.73 -15.53
CA LEU A 4 13.21 -11.49 -14.21
C LEU A 4 13.68 -10.15 -13.63
N ALA A 5 14.92 -9.74 -13.94
CA ALA A 5 15.46 -8.43 -13.58
C ALA A 5 14.79 -7.28 -14.34
N SER A 6 14.48 -7.43 -15.64
CA SER A 6 13.78 -6.39 -16.39
C SER A 6 12.33 -6.22 -15.95
N LEU A 7 11.69 -7.33 -15.55
CA LEU A 7 10.31 -7.33 -15.04
C LEU A 7 10.25 -6.65 -13.66
N ILE A 8 11.23 -6.91 -12.80
CA ILE A 8 11.41 -6.19 -11.51
C ILE A 8 11.65 -4.69 -11.75
N PHE A 9 12.49 -4.30 -12.70
CA PHE A 9 12.71 -2.88 -13.02
C PHE A 9 11.46 -2.18 -13.60
N GLN A 10 10.69 -2.85 -14.46
CA GLN A 10 9.42 -2.33 -14.98
C GLN A 10 8.31 -2.29 -13.92
N PHE A 11 8.35 -3.19 -12.95
CA PHE A 11 7.32 -3.28 -11.91
C PHE A 11 7.62 -2.37 -10.70
N LEU A 12 8.89 -2.20 -10.33
CA LEU A 12 9.33 -1.32 -9.22
C LEU A 12 9.65 0.11 -9.65
N GLY A 13 10.03 0.37 -10.91
CA GLY A 13 10.27 1.71 -11.44
C GLY A 13 9.09 2.33 -12.21
N GLY A 14 8.00 1.56 -12.34
CA GLY A 14 6.84 1.72 -13.23
C GLY A 14 6.68 3.02 -14.05
N PRO A 15 6.02 4.08 -13.55
CA PRO A 15 5.60 5.22 -14.39
C PRO A 15 6.54 6.43 -14.34
N VAL A 16 7.14 6.68 -13.17
CA VAL A 16 7.88 7.93 -12.89
C VAL A 16 9.27 7.91 -13.53
N ALA A 17 10.00 6.81 -13.42
CA ALA A 17 11.30 6.67 -14.08
C ALA A 17 11.15 6.67 -15.61
N LYS A 18 10.08 6.06 -16.12
CA LYS A 18 9.76 6.04 -17.54
C LYS A 18 9.39 7.43 -18.06
N GLY A 19 8.58 8.18 -17.30
CA GLY A 19 8.24 9.57 -17.61
C GLY A 19 9.45 10.52 -17.61
N LEU A 20 10.37 10.36 -16.65
CA LEU A 20 11.62 11.13 -16.62
C LEU A 20 12.54 10.81 -17.80
N ILE A 21 12.67 9.53 -18.17
CA ILE A 21 13.48 9.10 -19.32
C ILE A 21 12.86 9.56 -20.64
N ASP A 22 11.53 9.50 -20.78
CA ASP A 22 10.84 9.99 -21.98
C ASP A 22 10.92 11.52 -22.10
N ALA A 23 10.78 12.26 -21.00
CA ALA A 23 10.98 13.72 -20.98
C ALA A 23 12.43 14.10 -21.37
N TYR A 24 13.42 13.37 -20.86
CA TYR A 24 14.83 13.58 -21.23
C TYR A 24 15.11 13.28 -22.71
N ASN A 25 14.53 12.19 -23.24
CA ASN A 25 14.63 11.86 -24.67
C ASN A 25 13.92 12.88 -25.57
N LEU A 26 12.79 13.44 -25.12
CA LEU A 26 12.09 14.54 -25.80
C LEU A 26 12.92 15.83 -25.78
N HIS A 27 13.63 16.12 -24.68
CA HIS A 27 14.54 17.24 -24.58
C HIS A 27 15.73 17.12 -25.56
N LEU A 28 16.33 15.92 -25.66
CA LEU A 28 17.43 15.64 -26.59
C LEU A 28 17.01 15.68 -28.07
N LYS A 29 15.76 15.31 -28.38
CA LYS A 29 15.22 15.34 -29.75
C LYS A 29 14.57 16.67 -30.12
N ALA A 30 14.47 17.62 -29.21
CA ALA A 30 13.81 18.90 -29.46
C ALA A 30 14.73 19.84 -30.27
N THR A 31 14.35 20.10 -31.52
CA THR A 31 15.04 21.04 -32.44
C THR A 31 14.62 22.50 -32.25
N THR A 32 13.60 22.77 -31.42
CA THR A 32 13.03 24.11 -31.16
C THR A 32 12.92 24.39 -29.66
N THR A 33 13.18 25.64 -29.27
CA THR A 33 13.27 26.13 -27.88
C THR A 33 12.01 25.85 -27.04
N ASP A 34 10.83 25.89 -27.67
CA ASP A 34 9.54 25.63 -26.99
C ASP A 34 9.41 24.18 -26.54
N LYS A 35 9.91 23.22 -27.35
CA LYS A 35 9.86 21.78 -27.03
C LYS A 35 10.85 21.41 -25.92
N GLN A 36 12.00 22.09 -25.87
CA GLN A 36 12.94 21.95 -24.75
C GLN A 36 12.35 22.50 -23.45
N THR A 37 11.65 23.64 -23.52
CA THR A 37 10.99 24.26 -22.35
C THR A 37 9.86 23.37 -21.83
N ALA A 38 9.02 22.82 -22.71
CA ALA A 38 7.96 21.88 -22.32
C ALA A 38 8.50 20.60 -21.68
N ALA A 39 9.60 20.03 -22.21
CA ALA A 39 10.25 18.86 -21.64
C ALA A 39 10.87 19.16 -20.25
N ASN A 40 11.49 20.33 -20.09
CA ASN A 40 12.02 20.76 -18.79
C ASN A 40 10.91 21.00 -17.76
N LEU A 41 9.78 21.58 -18.17
CA LEU A 41 8.63 21.80 -17.30
C LEU A 41 8.04 20.46 -16.84
N ALA A 42 7.84 19.51 -17.77
CA ALA A 42 7.39 18.16 -17.42
C ALA A 42 8.36 17.44 -16.45
N GLY A 43 9.67 17.61 -16.65
CA GLY A 43 10.68 17.09 -15.72
C GLY A 43 10.58 17.71 -14.32
N GLN A 44 10.35 19.02 -14.23
CA GLN A 44 10.16 19.73 -12.96
C GLN A 44 8.86 19.34 -12.25
N GLU A 45 7.76 19.16 -12.99
CA GLU A 45 6.50 18.68 -12.44
C GLU A 45 6.62 17.27 -11.87
N ILE A 46 7.30 16.37 -12.57
CA ILE A 46 7.56 15.01 -12.06
C ILE A 46 8.44 15.06 -10.80
N ALA A 47 9.47 15.91 -10.77
CA ALA A 47 10.31 16.08 -9.59
C ALA A 47 9.51 16.64 -8.39
N ALA A 48 8.60 17.59 -8.62
CA ALA A 48 7.70 18.11 -7.61
C ALA A 48 6.75 17.02 -7.08
N GLN A 49 6.15 16.23 -7.97
CA GLN A 49 5.27 15.13 -7.59
C GLN A 49 5.99 14.03 -6.79
N VAL A 50 7.26 13.76 -7.11
CA VAL A 50 8.12 12.86 -6.32
C VAL A 50 8.37 13.42 -4.93
N ALA A 51 8.66 14.72 -4.80
CA ALA A 51 8.85 15.37 -3.51
C ALA A 51 7.58 15.31 -2.64
N GLU A 52 6.41 15.58 -3.22
CA GLU A 52 5.11 15.46 -2.55
C GLU A 52 4.84 14.02 -2.09
N THR A 53 5.08 13.04 -2.97
CA THR A 53 4.90 11.61 -2.64
C THR A 53 5.83 11.17 -1.50
N ASN A 54 7.08 11.66 -1.50
CA ASN A 54 8.03 11.41 -0.43
C ASN A 54 7.55 12.04 0.89
N ALA A 55 7.06 13.29 0.87
CA ALA A 55 6.53 13.95 2.06
C ALA A 55 5.29 13.22 2.62
N ILE A 56 4.36 12.78 1.76
CA ILE A 56 3.22 11.95 2.16
C ILE A 56 3.69 10.63 2.78
N THR A 57 4.71 10.01 2.21
CA THR A 57 5.27 8.76 2.75
C THR A 57 5.88 8.97 4.14
N GLN A 58 6.62 10.06 4.33
CA GLN A 58 7.18 10.42 5.65
C GLN A 58 6.09 10.71 6.67
N LEU A 59 5.01 11.42 6.28
CA LEU A 59 3.86 11.65 7.15
C LEU A 59 3.18 10.33 7.54
N LYS A 60 3.03 9.40 6.60
CA LYS A 60 2.46 8.07 6.90
C LYS A 60 3.36 7.27 7.85
N ILE A 61 4.68 7.31 7.66
CA ILE A 61 5.63 6.67 8.57
C ILE A 61 5.53 7.30 9.97
N ALA A 62 5.42 8.62 10.08
CA ALA A 62 5.28 9.30 11.37
C ALA A 62 3.94 9.01 12.07
N GLN A 63 2.84 8.87 11.31
CA GLN A 63 1.49 8.65 11.86
C GLN A 63 1.20 7.19 12.20
N ILE A 64 1.62 6.28 11.33
CA ILE A 64 1.25 4.85 11.37
C ILE A 64 2.45 4.00 11.81
N GLY A 65 3.68 4.48 11.66
CA GLY A 65 4.91 3.75 11.94
C GLY A 65 5.43 2.95 10.73
N HIS A 66 6.60 2.35 10.87
CA HIS A 66 7.22 1.57 9.80
C HIS A 66 6.48 0.25 9.52
N PRO A 67 6.44 -0.22 8.26
CA PRO A 67 5.83 -1.51 7.92
C PRO A 67 6.43 -2.73 8.63
N TRP A 68 7.69 -2.63 9.07
CA TRP A 68 8.47 -3.69 9.75
C TRP A 68 8.40 -3.63 11.28
N GLU A 69 7.50 -2.81 11.83
CA GLU A 69 7.26 -2.82 13.27
C GLU A 69 6.66 -4.16 13.72
N PRO A 70 7.03 -4.64 14.93
CA PRO A 70 6.62 -5.96 15.42
C PRO A 70 5.10 -6.15 15.45
N GLU A 71 4.34 -5.09 15.74
CA GLU A 71 2.88 -5.11 15.73
C GLU A 71 2.31 -5.41 14.34
N LYS A 72 2.87 -4.79 13.29
CA LYS A 72 2.42 -4.99 11.90
C LYS A 72 2.84 -6.34 11.36
N LEU A 73 4.03 -6.80 11.70
CA LEU A 73 4.51 -8.14 11.35
C LEU A 73 3.60 -9.23 11.91
N ALA A 74 3.17 -9.10 13.17
CA ALA A 74 2.20 -10.01 13.77
C ALA A 74 0.86 -10.04 13.01
N MET A 75 0.35 -8.87 12.60
CA MET A 75 -0.86 -8.77 11.78
C MET A 75 -0.69 -9.36 10.37
N TYR A 76 0.47 -9.26 9.75
CA TYR A 76 0.71 -9.90 8.44
C TYR A 76 0.68 -11.42 8.54
N ILE A 77 1.25 -11.99 9.61
CA ILE A 77 1.23 -13.44 9.84
C ILE A 77 -0.20 -13.95 10.03
N THR A 78 -1.00 -13.27 10.86
CA THR A 78 -2.40 -13.65 11.06
C THR A 78 -3.24 -13.48 9.79
N LEU A 79 -3.00 -12.41 9.01
CA LEU A 79 -3.68 -12.20 7.73
C LEU A 79 -3.38 -13.33 6.74
N ILE A 80 -2.12 -13.75 6.60
CA ILE A 80 -1.73 -14.86 5.71
C ILE A 80 -2.40 -16.16 6.16
N TYR A 81 -2.43 -16.42 7.47
CA TYR A 81 -3.11 -17.59 8.01
C TYR A 81 -4.61 -17.58 7.68
N TYR A 82 -5.31 -16.47 7.92
CA TYR A 82 -6.73 -16.35 7.59
C TYR A 82 -6.99 -16.45 6.09
N ALA A 83 -6.12 -15.85 5.26
CA ALA A 83 -6.21 -15.95 3.82
C ALA A 83 -6.07 -17.40 3.34
N LYS A 84 -5.13 -18.16 3.90
CA LYS A 84 -5.01 -19.61 3.65
C LYS A 84 -6.30 -20.32 4.07
N CYS A 85 -6.81 -20.11 5.28
CA CYS A 85 -8.02 -20.80 5.73
C CYS A 85 -9.25 -20.49 4.87
N ILE A 86 -9.40 -19.24 4.42
CA ILE A 86 -10.53 -18.86 3.55
C ILE A 86 -10.34 -19.43 2.14
N VAL A 87 -9.21 -19.17 1.49
CA VAL A 87 -9.00 -19.53 0.09
C VAL A 87 -8.80 -21.03 -0.07
N TRP A 88 -7.92 -21.62 0.75
CA TRP A 88 -7.54 -23.02 0.64
C TRP A 88 -8.56 -23.97 1.27
N ASP A 89 -8.97 -23.71 2.51
CA ASP A 89 -9.84 -24.65 3.21
C ASP A 89 -11.31 -24.44 2.87
N LYS A 90 -11.79 -23.18 2.81
CA LYS A 90 -13.20 -22.88 2.56
C LYS A 90 -13.59 -22.79 1.09
N VAL A 91 -12.83 -22.09 0.26
CA VAL A 91 -13.19 -21.89 -1.15
C VAL A 91 -12.81 -23.12 -1.98
N LEU A 92 -11.62 -23.68 -1.78
CA LEU A 92 -11.14 -24.82 -2.56
C LEU A 92 -11.53 -26.18 -1.95
N GLY A 93 -11.94 -26.23 -0.68
CA GLY A 93 -12.37 -27.48 -0.03
C GLY A 93 -11.26 -28.52 0.15
N LEU A 94 -9.99 -28.12 -0.04
CA LEU A 94 -8.80 -28.98 0.03
C LEU A 94 -8.13 -28.90 1.41
N GLY A 95 -8.86 -28.40 2.41
CA GLY A 95 -8.31 -28.03 3.71
C GLY A 95 -8.41 -29.10 4.76
N THR A 96 -7.26 -29.45 5.35
CA THR A 96 -7.13 -30.16 6.64
C THR A 96 -6.53 -29.24 7.70
N THR A 97 -6.52 -27.92 7.51
CA THR A 97 -5.92 -26.99 8.47
C THR A 97 -6.78 -26.95 9.73
N ASP A 98 -6.20 -27.34 10.86
CA ASP A 98 -6.85 -27.21 12.16
C ASP A 98 -7.16 -25.74 12.46
N VAL A 99 -8.31 -25.50 13.08
CA VAL A 99 -8.69 -24.15 13.54
C VAL A 99 -7.63 -23.69 14.55
N VAL A 100 -7.28 -22.39 14.54
CA VAL A 100 -6.50 -21.82 15.66
C VAL A 100 -7.31 -22.12 16.92
N ALA A 101 -6.79 -22.99 17.76
CA ALA A 101 -7.46 -23.46 18.96
C ALA A 101 -6.71 -22.97 20.20
N GLY A 102 -7.42 -22.92 21.33
CA GLY A 102 -6.86 -22.51 22.60
C GLY A 102 -6.68 -20.99 22.77
N PRO A 103 -5.81 -20.54 23.69
CA PRO A 103 -5.68 -19.13 24.08
C PRO A 103 -5.35 -18.18 22.91
N ILE A 104 -4.63 -18.67 21.91
CA ILE A 104 -4.20 -17.90 20.73
C ILE A 104 -5.42 -17.45 19.90
N ALA A 105 -6.48 -18.27 19.84
CA ALA A 105 -7.71 -17.94 19.13
C ALA A 105 -8.46 -16.78 19.79
N ILE A 106 -8.53 -16.81 21.13
CA ILE A 106 -9.17 -15.77 21.93
C ILE A 106 -8.40 -14.46 21.81
N TRP A 107 -7.07 -14.52 21.88
CA TRP A 107 -6.21 -13.33 21.76
C TRP A 107 -6.27 -12.75 20.35
N ALA A 108 -6.24 -13.58 19.30
CA ALA A 108 -6.40 -13.12 17.93
C ALA A 108 -7.78 -12.48 17.70
N GLY A 109 -8.86 -13.07 18.25
CA GLY A 109 -10.19 -12.49 18.21
C GLY A 109 -10.27 -11.13 18.91
N LEU A 110 -9.64 -11.00 20.08
CA LEU A 110 -9.54 -9.73 20.81
C LEU A 110 -8.76 -8.69 20.01
N ILE A 111 -7.58 -9.02 19.49
CA ILE A 111 -6.77 -8.11 18.66
C ILE A 111 -7.58 -7.62 17.45
N MET A 112 -8.21 -8.54 16.72
CA MET A 112 -9.05 -8.17 15.57
C MET A 112 -10.24 -7.29 16.00
N SER A 113 -10.88 -7.61 17.13
CA SER A 113 -11.97 -6.77 17.65
C SER A 113 -11.50 -5.36 17.99
N PHE A 114 -10.35 -5.19 18.64
CA PHE A 114 -9.81 -3.87 18.97
C PHE A 114 -9.48 -3.06 17.71
N TYR A 115 -8.90 -3.71 16.70
CA TYR A 115 -8.51 -3.06 15.44
C TYR A 115 -9.71 -2.62 14.59
N PHE A 116 -10.74 -3.46 14.47
CA PHE A 116 -11.87 -3.18 13.58
C PHE A 116 -13.07 -2.52 14.28
N THR A 117 -13.21 -2.65 15.60
CA THR A 117 -14.37 -2.09 16.32
C THR A 117 -14.25 -0.60 16.57
N LYS A 118 -13.05 -0.03 16.73
CA LYS A 118 -12.86 1.38 17.09
C LYS A 118 -13.56 2.34 16.12
N ARG A 119 -13.25 2.24 14.82
CA ARG A 119 -13.88 3.09 13.78
C ARG A 119 -15.36 2.76 13.57
N GLY A 120 -15.74 1.49 13.74
CA GLY A 120 -17.15 1.08 13.68
C GLY A 120 -17.97 1.74 14.79
N ALA A 121 -17.45 1.76 16.02
CA ALA A 121 -18.08 2.39 17.17
C ALA A 121 -18.13 3.91 17.04
N GLU A 122 -17.06 4.56 16.55
CA GLU A 122 -17.03 6.02 16.29
C GLU A 122 -18.06 6.44 15.22
N ASN A 123 -18.20 5.66 14.14
CA ASN A 123 -19.21 5.95 13.12
C ASN A 123 -20.64 5.74 13.65
N VAL A 124 -20.87 4.66 14.39
CA VAL A 124 -22.18 4.38 15.01
C VAL A 124 -22.53 5.46 16.04
N SER A 125 -21.58 5.89 16.87
CA SER A 125 -21.82 6.95 17.86
C SER A 125 -22.15 8.28 17.19
N THR A 126 -21.46 8.61 16.08
CA THR A 126 -21.74 9.80 15.28
C THR A 126 -23.16 9.75 14.70
N ILE A 127 -23.57 8.62 14.12
CA ILE A 127 -24.93 8.43 13.58
C ILE A 127 -25.98 8.57 14.69
N ILE A 128 -25.78 7.93 15.85
CA ILE A 128 -26.71 8.02 16.98
C ILE A 128 -26.81 9.46 17.50
N SER A 129 -25.69 10.17 17.59
CA SER A 129 -25.68 11.58 18.03
C SER A 129 -26.39 12.51 17.04
N ALA A 130 -26.30 12.21 15.74
CA ALA A 130 -26.98 12.97 14.68
C ALA A 130 -28.50 12.73 14.66
N ILE A 131 -28.95 11.50 14.97
CA ILE A 131 -30.37 11.15 15.08
C ILE A 131 -31.02 11.71 16.36
N ARG A 132 -30.24 11.91 17.42
CA ARG A 132 -30.73 12.40 18.72
C ARG A 132 -30.95 13.93 18.77
N LYS A 133 -30.47 14.69 17.78
CA LYS A 133 -30.69 16.13 17.64
C LYS A 133 -31.97 16.43 16.90
#